data_AF-A0A957CJX5-F1
#
_entry.id   AF-A0A957CJX5-F1
#
_cell.length_a   1.000
_cell.length_b   1.000
_cell.length_c   1.000
_cell.angle_alpha   90.00
_cell.angle_beta   90.00
_cell.angle_gamma   90.00
#
_symmetry.space_group_name_H-M   'P 1'
#
loop_
_entity.id
_entity.type
_entity.pdbx_description
1 polymer ?
#
loop_
_entity_poly.entity_id
_entity_poly.type
_entity_poly.pdbx_seq_one_letter_code
_entity_poly.pdbx_strand_id
1 'polypeptide(L)'
;MSFFGKYAKNSTQLVTMVKTAVSSQSPLWGLTLPSVVEIINGMKRPLPILLFIGVLLLGGCRSEPVDNPSVTPVSTRTPELHDTQSRSRDGMIMVYVPAGEFEMGDNGEERARPVHTVTVNAFWIDQTEITNAMFTEFLNEEGNQVEEGVSWLEPGAGHRGIVYGHIEENDGAFRSSVNYEDYPVVEVSWYGAAAYCSWAGGRLPTEAEWEYAARGSHSLQYPWGNT
;
A
#
# COMPACT_ATOMS: atom_id res chain seq x y z
N MET A 1 22.92 6.02 -7.72
CA MET A 1 21.53 5.77 -7.30
C MET A 1 20.83 7.12 -7.16
N SER A 2 20.07 7.53 -8.18
CA SER A 2 19.25 8.74 -8.19
C SER A 2 18.14 8.52 -9.20
N PHE A 3 17.06 7.87 -8.77
CA PHE A 3 15.88 7.67 -9.61
C PHE A 3 14.65 8.43 -9.08
N PHE A 4 14.54 8.65 -7.76
CA PHE A 4 13.43 9.40 -7.17
C PHE A 4 13.63 10.93 -7.09
N GLY A 5 14.87 11.44 -7.17
CA GLY A 5 15.17 12.88 -7.05
C GLY A 5 14.70 13.75 -8.24
N LYS A 6 14.18 13.15 -9.31
CA LYS A 6 13.71 13.87 -10.50
C LYS A 6 12.20 14.15 -10.54
N TYR A 7 11.38 13.41 -9.80
CA TYR A 7 9.92 13.52 -9.92
C TYR A 7 9.22 14.24 -8.74
N ALA A 8 9.95 14.59 -7.68
CA ALA A 8 9.40 15.37 -6.56
C ALA A 8 9.38 16.90 -6.78
N LYS A 9 9.77 17.41 -7.97
CA LYS A 9 10.09 18.83 -8.18
C LYS A 9 9.29 19.53 -9.28
N ASN A 10 7.96 19.39 -9.28
CA ASN A 10 7.08 20.28 -10.07
C ASN A 10 5.89 20.86 -9.27
N SER A 11 5.96 20.88 -7.94
CA SER A 11 4.86 21.31 -7.05
C SER A 11 4.90 22.78 -6.62
N THR A 12 5.68 23.66 -7.27
CA THR A 12 5.85 25.08 -6.84
C THR A 12 5.29 26.13 -7.80
N GLN A 13 4.20 25.85 -8.50
CA GLN A 13 3.38 26.88 -9.16
C GLN A 13 1.93 26.40 -9.29
N LEU A 14 1.08 26.58 -8.26
CA LEU A 14 -0.39 26.70 -8.37
C LEU A 14 -1.08 26.91 -7.00
N VAL A 15 -0.46 27.68 -6.09
CA VAL A 15 -1.14 28.18 -4.88
C VAL A 15 -1.54 29.63 -5.12
N THR A 16 -2.50 29.87 -6.01
CA THR A 16 -3.29 31.11 -6.07
C THR A 16 -4.52 30.84 -6.93
N MET A 17 -5.62 30.44 -6.29
CA MET A 17 -7.01 30.85 -6.61
C MET A 17 -8.02 29.90 -5.94
N VAL A 18 -8.05 29.84 -4.61
CA VAL A 18 -9.30 29.51 -3.90
C VAL A 18 -9.32 30.28 -2.58
N LYS A 19 -9.92 31.46 -2.59
CA LYS A 19 -10.58 32.07 -1.42
C LYS A 19 -11.56 33.12 -1.93
N THR A 20 -12.77 33.10 -1.37
CA THR A 20 -13.94 33.98 -1.62
C THR A 20 -14.86 33.44 -2.73
N ALA A 21 -16.13 33.08 -2.52
CA ALA A 21 -17.04 33.24 -1.38
C ALA A 21 -18.13 32.16 -1.38
N VAL A 22 -18.57 31.84 -0.17
CA VAL A 22 -19.82 31.16 0.19
C VAL A 22 -21.02 32.10 -0.03
N SER A 23 -22.19 31.51 -0.36
CA SER A 23 -23.57 31.98 -0.04
C SER A 23 -24.49 32.22 -1.24
N SER A 24 -25.44 31.29 -1.50
CA SER A 24 -26.89 31.57 -1.37
C SER A 24 -27.79 30.36 -1.72
N GLN A 25 -28.49 29.89 -0.68
CA GLN A 25 -29.88 29.41 -0.58
C GLN A 25 -30.65 28.78 -1.79
N SER A 26 -30.90 27.46 -1.67
CA SER A 26 -32.22 26.75 -1.59
C SER A 26 -33.16 26.61 -2.85
N PRO A 27 -34.28 25.85 -2.82
CA PRO A 27 -34.40 24.47 -3.34
C PRO A 27 -35.61 24.23 -4.29
N LEU A 28 -35.64 23.13 -5.08
CA LEU A 28 -36.89 22.66 -5.73
C LEU A 28 -37.02 21.12 -5.72
N TRP A 29 -38.26 20.71 -5.48
CA TRP A 29 -38.75 19.36 -5.15
C TRP A 29 -39.01 18.48 -6.38
N GLY A 30 -39.02 17.15 -6.22
CA GLY A 30 -39.56 16.23 -7.23
C GLY A 30 -39.34 14.72 -7.01
N LEU A 31 -40.12 14.14 -6.09
CA LEU A 31 -40.56 12.73 -5.92
C LEU A 31 -40.44 11.81 -7.19
N THR A 32 -40.14 10.50 -7.15
CA THR A 32 -40.69 9.38 -6.36
C THR A 32 -39.78 8.14 -6.47
N LEU A 33 -39.64 7.34 -5.40
CA LEU A 33 -39.07 5.99 -5.41
C LEU A 33 -40.20 4.94 -5.51
N PRO A 34 -40.11 3.92 -6.38
CA PRO A 34 -41.02 2.79 -6.29
C PRO A 34 -40.67 1.87 -5.11
N SER A 35 -41.73 1.35 -4.48
CA SER A 35 -41.74 0.54 -3.26
C SER A 35 -41.19 -0.88 -3.46
N VAL A 36 -40.69 -1.44 -2.35
CA VAL A 36 -40.04 -2.75 -2.13
C VAL A 36 -40.94 -3.98 -2.37
N VAL A 37 -42.00 -3.87 -3.19
CA VAL A 37 -43.01 -4.93 -3.35
C VAL A 37 -42.82 -5.79 -4.62
N GLU A 38 -41.87 -5.48 -5.50
CA GLU A 38 -41.65 -6.26 -6.74
C GLU A 38 -40.42 -7.18 -6.78
N ILE A 39 -39.69 -7.37 -5.67
CA ILE A 39 -38.52 -8.28 -5.63
C ILE A 39 -38.86 -9.70 -5.11
N ILE A 40 -40.09 -9.95 -4.62
CA ILE A 40 -40.41 -11.19 -3.88
C ILE A 40 -41.18 -12.24 -4.72
N ASN A 41 -41.57 -11.98 -5.97
CA ASN A 41 -42.36 -12.93 -6.79
C ASN A 41 -41.57 -13.72 -7.85
N GLY A 42 -40.24 -13.82 -7.74
CA GLY A 42 -39.38 -14.45 -8.74
C GLY A 42 -38.74 -15.81 -8.39
N MET A 43 -38.92 -16.35 -7.17
CA MET A 43 -38.23 -17.58 -6.75
C MET A 43 -39.11 -18.83 -6.89
N LYS A 44 -39.16 -19.39 -8.10
CA LYS A 44 -39.61 -20.76 -8.35
C LYS A 44 -38.45 -21.73 -8.15
N ARG A 45 -38.40 -22.53 -7.07
CA ARG A 45 -38.04 -23.98 -7.03
C ARG A 45 -38.47 -24.61 -5.69
N PRO A 46 -39.14 -25.79 -5.69
CA PRO A 46 -39.61 -26.46 -4.46
C PRO A 46 -38.53 -27.33 -3.81
N LEU A 47 -38.40 -27.26 -2.48
CA LEU A 47 -37.67 -28.23 -1.66
C LEU A 47 -38.55 -29.48 -1.39
N PRO A 48 -38.01 -30.71 -1.46
CA PRO A 48 -38.71 -31.88 -0.97
C PRO A 48 -38.50 -32.06 0.54
N ILE A 49 -39.63 -32.09 1.24
CA ILE A 49 -39.79 -32.52 2.63
C ILE A 49 -39.51 -34.02 2.68
N LEU A 50 -38.47 -34.45 3.40
CA LEU A 50 -38.29 -35.86 3.74
C LEU A 50 -38.38 -36.06 5.25
N LEU A 51 -39.47 -36.72 5.63
CA LEU A 51 -39.83 -37.20 6.95
C LEU A 51 -38.91 -38.37 7.33
N PHE A 52 -38.07 -38.23 8.36
CA PHE A 52 -37.45 -39.38 9.04
C PHE A 52 -37.71 -39.30 10.54
N ILE A 53 -38.59 -40.18 10.97
CA ILE A 53 -38.91 -40.46 12.37
C ILE A 53 -37.81 -41.39 12.92
N GLY A 54 -37.14 -40.91 13.96
CA GLY A 54 -36.78 -41.64 15.19
C GLY A 54 -35.87 -42.87 15.09
N VAL A 55 -34.65 -42.75 15.63
CA VAL A 55 -34.09 -43.74 16.57
C VAL A 55 -33.31 -42.99 17.65
N LEU A 56 -33.83 -43.07 18.87
CA LEU A 56 -33.19 -42.64 20.11
C LEU A 56 -32.17 -43.72 20.51
N LEU A 57 -30.87 -43.44 20.34
CA LEU A 57 -29.80 -44.22 20.99
C LEU A 57 -29.04 -43.29 21.93
N LEU A 58 -29.23 -43.55 23.22
CA LEU A 58 -28.45 -43.00 24.32
C LEU A 58 -26.99 -43.49 24.18
N GLY A 59 -26.17 -42.71 23.50
CA GLY A 59 -24.72 -42.80 23.51
C GLY A 59 -24.17 -41.46 23.94
N GLY A 60 -23.82 -41.33 25.22
CA GLY A 60 -23.15 -40.14 25.73
C GLY A 60 -21.78 -39.97 25.08
N CYS A 61 -21.70 -39.12 24.05
CA CYS A 61 -20.44 -38.54 23.63
C CYS A 61 -20.00 -37.57 24.73
N ARG A 62 -19.08 -38.04 25.58
CA ARG A 62 -18.30 -37.18 26.47
C ARG A 62 -17.49 -36.25 25.57
N SER A 63 -17.89 -35.00 25.44
CA SER A 63 -17.06 -33.96 24.86
C SER A 63 -15.83 -33.83 25.75
N GLU A 64 -14.69 -34.35 25.30
CA GLU A 64 -13.42 -33.95 25.88
C GLU A 64 -13.27 -32.43 25.69
N PRO A 65 -12.80 -31.69 26.70
CA PRO A 65 -12.51 -30.29 26.52
C PRO A 65 -11.45 -30.20 25.41
N VAL A 66 -11.80 -29.60 24.27
CA VAL A 66 -10.83 -29.22 23.26
C VAL A 66 -9.93 -28.19 23.95
N ASP A 67 -8.69 -28.56 24.21
CA ASP A 67 -7.64 -27.63 24.63
C ASP A 67 -7.57 -26.54 23.56
N ASN A 68 -8.21 -25.41 23.85
CA ASN A 68 -8.07 -24.19 23.07
C ASN A 68 -6.56 -23.88 23.06
N PRO A 69 -5.89 -23.75 21.90
CA PRO A 69 -4.48 -23.40 21.88
C PRO A 69 -4.36 -22.10 22.67
N SER A 70 -3.67 -22.19 23.80
CA SER A 70 -3.32 -21.05 24.62
C SER A 70 -2.59 -20.08 23.71
N VAL A 71 -3.29 -19.01 23.28
CA VAL A 71 -2.69 -17.91 22.54
C VAL A 71 -1.61 -17.37 23.47
N THR A 72 -0.36 -17.75 23.19
CA THR A 72 0.79 -17.21 23.90
C THR A 72 0.68 -15.70 23.80
N PRO A 73 0.67 -14.96 24.92
CA PRO A 73 0.64 -13.51 24.85
C PRO A 73 1.85 -13.06 24.03
N VAL A 74 1.60 -12.41 22.89
CA VAL A 74 2.64 -11.76 22.10
C VAL A 74 3.31 -10.77 23.04
N SER A 75 4.53 -11.09 23.46
CA SER A 75 5.32 -10.23 24.33
C SER A 75 5.44 -8.86 23.68
N THR A 76 4.76 -7.86 24.25
CA THR A 76 4.74 -6.47 23.78
C THR A 76 6.04 -5.79 24.17
N ARG A 77 7.18 -6.34 23.74
CA ARG A 77 8.45 -5.62 23.87
C ARG A 77 8.46 -4.49 22.84
N THR A 78 8.95 -3.32 23.23
CA THR A 78 9.20 -2.22 22.30
C THR A 78 10.10 -2.73 21.17
N PRO A 79 9.76 -2.50 19.89
CA PRO A 79 10.61 -2.92 18.78
C PRO A 79 12.00 -2.28 18.87
N GLU A 80 13.01 -3.03 18.48
CA GLU A 80 14.41 -2.61 18.44
C GLU A 80 14.88 -2.47 16.99
N LEU A 81 15.98 -1.74 16.78
CA LEU A 81 16.57 -1.58 15.45
C LEU A 81 16.81 -2.95 14.81
N HIS A 82 16.38 -3.10 13.55
CA HIS A 82 16.40 -4.35 12.77
C HIS A 82 15.35 -5.40 13.13
N ASP A 83 14.46 -5.16 14.09
CA ASP A 83 13.26 -5.98 14.22
C ASP A 83 12.50 -5.95 12.89
N THR A 84 11.94 -7.09 12.49
CA THR A 84 11.18 -7.22 11.26
C THR A 84 9.75 -7.66 11.52
N GLN A 85 8.84 -7.22 10.66
CA GLN A 85 7.47 -7.71 10.62
C GLN A 85 6.98 -7.81 9.18
N SER A 86 6.10 -8.77 8.89
CA SER A 86 5.44 -8.86 7.58
C SER A 86 4.15 -8.03 7.59
N ARG A 87 3.95 -7.23 6.55
CA ARG A 87 2.69 -6.52 6.30
C ARG A 87 1.66 -7.51 5.77
N SER A 88 0.47 -7.53 6.39
CA SER A 88 -0.56 -8.54 6.08
C SER A 88 -1.13 -8.47 4.66
N ARG A 89 -1.08 -7.30 4.01
CA ARG A 89 -1.76 -7.06 2.73
C ARG A 89 -0.99 -7.58 1.54
N ASP A 90 0.32 -7.38 1.51
CA ASP A 90 1.21 -7.71 0.40
C ASP A 90 2.34 -8.68 0.80
N GLY A 91 2.44 -9.03 2.09
CA GLY A 91 3.50 -9.89 2.63
C GLY A 91 4.84 -9.17 2.81
N MET A 92 4.95 -7.87 2.51
CA MET A 92 6.21 -7.12 2.54
C MET A 92 6.87 -7.21 3.92
N ILE A 93 8.15 -7.58 3.95
CA ILE A 93 8.96 -7.51 5.17
C ILE A 93 9.34 -6.05 5.40
N MET A 94 8.94 -5.51 6.53
CA MET A 94 9.33 -4.19 6.99
C MET A 94 10.36 -4.30 8.11
N VAL A 95 11.25 -3.32 8.18
CA VAL A 95 12.27 -3.17 9.21
C VAL A 95 11.91 -2.01 10.12
N TYR A 96 12.07 -2.19 11.42
CA TYR A 96 11.88 -1.13 12.40
C TYR A 96 13.08 -0.18 12.44
N VAL A 97 12.77 1.11 12.35
CA VAL A 97 13.70 2.22 12.49
C VAL A 97 13.33 2.99 13.76
N PRO A 98 14.18 3.00 14.80
CA PRO A 98 13.89 3.71 16.05
C PRO A 98 13.88 5.22 15.83
N ALA A 99 13.20 5.95 16.72
CA ALA A 99 13.24 7.40 16.74
C ALA A 99 14.67 7.89 17.02
N GLY A 100 15.04 9.03 16.44
CA GLY A 100 16.34 9.62 16.70
C GLY A 100 16.55 10.95 15.98
N GLU A 101 17.76 11.46 16.12
CA GLU A 101 18.23 12.66 15.44
C GLU A 101 19.40 12.31 14.53
N PHE A 102 19.51 13.04 13.42
CA PHE A 102 20.64 12.93 12.50
C PHE A 102 20.88 14.24 11.75
N GLU A 103 22.06 14.33 11.14
CA GLU A 103 22.39 15.40 10.22
C GLU A 103 21.92 15.02 8.81
N MET A 104 20.88 15.70 8.32
CA MET A 104 20.30 15.52 6.99
C MET A 104 21.05 16.39 5.96
N GLY A 105 21.28 15.84 4.77
CA GLY A 105 21.95 16.51 3.68
C GLY A 105 23.46 16.30 3.65
N ASP A 106 24.14 17.02 2.75
CA ASP A 106 25.59 16.97 2.59
C ASP A 106 26.16 18.32 2.10
N ASN A 107 27.48 18.46 2.12
CA ASN A 107 28.19 19.66 1.65
C ASN A 107 28.78 19.52 0.23
N GLY A 108 28.69 18.34 -0.38
CA GLY A 108 29.25 18.04 -1.70
C GLY A 108 28.30 18.39 -2.84
N GLU A 109 27.00 18.33 -2.61
CA GLU A 109 25.94 18.56 -3.59
C GLU A 109 25.12 19.81 -3.24
N GLU A 110 25.01 20.76 -4.18
CA GLU A 110 24.34 22.05 -3.92
C GLU A 110 22.89 21.88 -3.45
N ARG A 111 22.19 20.87 -3.95
CA ARG A 111 20.78 20.58 -3.62
C ARG A 111 20.60 19.87 -2.28
N ALA A 112 21.67 19.38 -1.67
CA ALA A 112 21.67 18.71 -0.37
C ALA A 112 22.07 19.65 0.78
N ARG A 113 22.30 20.94 0.49
CA ARG A 113 22.72 21.96 1.45
C ARG A 113 21.53 22.79 1.97
N PRO A 114 21.61 23.34 3.19
CA PRO A 114 22.64 23.10 4.19
C PRO A 114 22.43 21.78 4.94
N VAL A 115 23.51 21.22 5.48
CA VAL A 115 23.41 20.17 6.50
C VAL A 115 22.71 20.75 7.73
N HIS A 116 21.71 20.06 8.25
CA HIS A 116 20.95 20.47 9.42
C HIS A 116 20.43 19.27 10.21
N THR A 117 20.29 19.44 11.53
CA THR A 117 19.75 18.42 12.43
C THR A 117 18.25 18.23 12.21
N VAL A 118 17.81 16.98 12.06
CA VAL A 118 16.40 16.59 11.94
C VAL A 118 16.08 15.49 12.95
N THR A 119 14.97 15.66 13.68
CA THR A 119 14.40 14.63 14.57
C THR A 119 13.34 13.84 13.81
N VAL A 120 13.46 12.50 13.81
CA VAL A 120 12.53 11.58 13.17
C VAL A 120 11.90 10.68 14.24
N ASN A 121 10.58 10.49 14.19
CA ASN A 121 9.89 9.51 15.05
C ASN A 121 10.27 8.08 14.66
N ALA A 122 9.91 7.09 15.49
CA ALA A 122 10.09 5.69 15.10
C ALA A 122 9.08 5.31 14.00
N PHE A 123 9.50 4.47 13.06
CA PHE A 123 8.66 4.00 11.96
C PHE A 123 9.10 2.62 11.47
N TRP A 124 8.23 2.00 10.68
CA TRP A 124 8.55 0.81 9.89
C TRP A 124 8.77 1.24 8.45
N ILE A 125 9.80 0.71 7.79
CA ILE A 125 10.07 0.92 6.37
C ILE A 125 10.21 -0.42 5.66
N ASP A 126 9.80 -0.49 4.40
CA ASP A 126 9.93 -1.70 3.59
C ASP A 126 11.41 -2.08 3.47
N GLN A 127 11.71 -3.38 3.64
CA GLN A 127 13.08 -3.89 3.55
C GLN A 127 13.63 -3.80 2.12
N THR A 128 12.75 -3.88 1.13
CA THR A 128 13.07 -3.82 -0.30
C THR A 128 12.11 -2.88 -1.01
N GLU A 129 12.43 -2.51 -2.25
CA GLU A 129 11.45 -1.92 -3.15
C GLU A 129 10.25 -2.85 -3.39
N ILE A 130 9.11 -2.26 -3.76
CA ILE A 130 7.91 -3.00 -4.14
C ILE A 130 8.17 -3.81 -5.40
N THR A 131 7.75 -5.07 -5.43
CA THR A 131 8.01 -5.97 -6.55
C THR A 131 6.94 -5.87 -7.64
N ASN A 132 7.26 -6.35 -8.85
CA ASN A 132 6.28 -6.44 -9.93
C ASN A 132 5.06 -7.30 -9.56
N ALA A 133 5.26 -8.40 -8.83
CA ALA A 133 4.16 -9.27 -8.40
C ALA A 133 3.21 -8.55 -7.43
N MET A 134 3.77 -7.84 -6.43
CA MET A 134 2.99 -7.06 -5.47
C MET A 134 2.17 -5.97 -6.16
N PHE A 135 2.79 -5.19 -7.05
CA PHE A 135 2.09 -4.11 -7.76
C PHE A 135 1.06 -4.66 -8.76
N THR A 136 1.30 -5.84 -9.33
CA THR A 136 0.34 -6.54 -10.19
C THR A 136 -0.92 -6.95 -9.41
N GLU A 137 -0.79 -7.42 -8.18
CA GLU A 137 -1.94 -7.74 -7.31
C GLU A 137 -2.80 -6.49 -7.06
N PHE A 138 -2.15 -5.39 -6.67
CA PHE A 138 -2.79 -4.08 -6.51
C PHE A 138 -3.57 -3.65 -7.76
N LEU A 139 -2.94 -3.67 -8.94
CA LEU A 139 -3.59 -3.26 -10.18
C LEU A 139 -4.75 -4.17 -10.60
N ASN A 140 -4.70 -5.46 -10.27
CA ASN A 140 -5.81 -6.38 -10.56
C ASN A 140 -7.03 -6.14 -9.66
N GLU A 141 -6.84 -5.56 -8.47
CA GLU A 141 -7.95 -5.17 -7.60
C GLU A 141 -8.49 -3.77 -7.92
N GLU A 142 -7.61 -2.80 -8.10
CA GLU A 142 -7.98 -1.38 -8.20
C GLU A 142 -8.04 -0.86 -9.65
N GLY A 143 -7.44 -1.57 -10.60
CA GLY A 143 -7.20 -1.10 -11.96
C GLY A 143 -6.05 -0.09 -12.05
N ASN A 144 -5.63 0.23 -13.27
CA ASN A 144 -4.65 1.29 -13.52
C ASN A 144 -5.38 2.64 -13.69
N GLN A 145 -5.50 3.41 -12.62
CA GLN A 145 -6.21 4.68 -12.63
C GLN A 145 -5.36 5.81 -13.22
N VAL A 146 -6.04 6.91 -13.59
CA VAL A 146 -5.41 8.13 -14.10
C VAL A 146 -5.75 9.29 -13.16
N GLU A 147 -4.72 9.92 -12.61
CA GLU A 147 -4.84 11.08 -11.74
C GLU A 147 -4.13 12.28 -12.38
N GLU A 148 -4.84 13.39 -12.51
CA GLU A 148 -4.30 14.62 -13.14
C GLU A 148 -3.69 14.39 -14.54
N GLY A 149 -4.23 13.40 -15.27
CA GLY A 149 -3.75 13.01 -16.61
C GLY A 149 -2.54 12.08 -16.61
N VAL A 150 -2.09 11.59 -15.45
CA VAL A 150 -0.97 10.66 -15.30
C VAL A 150 -1.50 9.31 -14.81
N SER A 151 -1.19 8.24 -15.53
CA SER A 151 -1.54 6.87 -15.10
C SER A 151 -0.71 6.44 -13.88
N TRP A 152 -1.25 5.55 -13.04
CA TRP A 152 -0.50 4.97 -11.92
C TRP A 152 0.73 4.18 -12.38
N LEU A 153 0.58 3.40 -13.44
CA LEU A 153 1.65 2.66 -14.12
C LEU A 153 1.57 2.95 -15.61
N GLU A 154 2.71 3.00 -16.29
CA GLU A 154 2.78 2.88 -17.75
C GLU A 154 3.15 1.42 -18.12
N PRO A 155 2.17 0.55 -18.48
CA PRO A 155 2.42 -0.88 -18.70
C PRO A 155 3.28 -1.09 -19.95
N GLY A 156 4.23 -2.03 -19.87
CA GLY A 156 5.17 -2.30 -20.96
C GLY A 156 5.96 -1.07 -21.41
N ALA A 157 6.07 -0.04 -20.56
CA ALA A 157 6.78 1.19 -20.90
C ALA A 157 8.23 0.90 -21.23
N GLY A 158 8.68 1.60 -22.26
CA GLY A 158 9.97 1.38 -22.88
C GLY A 158 10.40 2.57 -23.71
N HIS A 159 11.71 2.78 -23.81
CA HIS A 159 12.26 3.84 -24.65
C HIS A 159 13.05 3.23 -25.81
N ARG A 160 12.78 3.69 -27.04
CA ARG A 160 13.48 3.28 -28.26
C ARG A 160 13.48 1.75 -28.50
N GLY A 161 12.36 1.09 -28.17
CA GLY A 161 12.20 -0.35 -28.38
C GLY A 161 12.80 -1.24 -27.29
N ILE A 162 13.29 -0.66 -26.18
CA ILE A 162 13.67 -1.41 -24.99
C ILE A 162 12.54 -1.28 -23.97
N VAL A 163 11.93 -2.40 -23.60
CA VAL A 163 10.92 -2.49 -22.54
C VAL A 163 11.63 -2.50 -21.19
N TYR A 164 11.25 -1.57 -20.30
CA TYR A 164 11.73 -1.51 -18.92
C TYR A 164 10.67 -2.01 -17.93
N GLY A 165 9.39 -1.76 -18.21
CA GLY A 165 8.28 -2.23 -17.39
C GLY A 165 8.03 -3.73 -17.57
N HIS A 166 8.02 -4.47 -16.46
CA HIS A 166 7.77 -5.91 -16.43
C HIS A 166 6.35 -6.26 -15.97
N ILE A 167 5.39 -5.35 -16.18
CA ILE A 167 3.97 -5.58 -15.98
C ILE A 167 3.26 -5.28 -17.29
N GLU A 168 2.50 -6.26 -17.77
CA GLU A 168 1.71 -6.20 -18.99
C GLU A 168 0.22 -6.22 -18.66
N GLU A 169 -0.56 -5.41 -19.38
CA GLU A 169 -2.01 -5.43 -19.32
C GLU A 169 -2.56 -6.21 -20.51
N ASN A 170 -3.42 -7.19 -20.25
CA ASN A 170 -4.12 -7.95 -21.28
C ASN A 170 -5.59 -8.14 -20.86
N ASP A 171 -6.51 -7.59 -21.66
CA ASP A 171 -7.96 -7.66 -21.43
C ASP A 171 -8.38 -7.22 -20.00
N GLY A 172 -7.75 -6.15 -19.49
CA GLY A 172 -8.02 -5.60 -18.16
C GLY A 172 -7.42 -6.39 -16.99
N ALA A 173 -6.63 -7.44 -17.27
CA ALA A 173 -5.85 -8.16 -16.27
C ALA A 173 -4.37 -7.81 -16.39
N PHE A 174 -3.72 -7.55 -15.26
CA PHE A 174 -2.30 -7.25 -15.16
C PHE A 174 -1.52 -8.52 -14.82
N ARG A 175 -0.36 -8.70 -15.47
CA ARG A 175 0.55 -9.82 -15.22
C ARG A 175 1.99 -9.34 -15.25
N SER A 176 2.77 -9.74 -14.26
CA SER A 176 4.21 -9.55 -14.28
C SER A 176 4.87 -10.51 -15.28
N SER A 177 5.94 -10.07 -15.94
CA SER A 177 6.73 -10.92 -16.84
C SER A 177 7.41 -12.05 -16.08
N VAL A 178 7.50 -13.23 -16.71
CA VAL A 178 8.12 -14.42 -16.11
C VAL A 178 9.59 -14.17 -15.78
N ASN A 179 10.00 -14.52 -14.55
CA ASN A 179 11.33 -14.32 -13.94
C ASN A 179 11.62 -12.87 -13.49
N TYR A 180 10.63 -11.98 -13.52
CA TYR A 180 10.75 -10.60 -13.06
C TYR A 180 9.76 -10.27 -11.93
N GLU A 181 9.05 -11.26 -11.40
CA GLU A 181 8.04 -11.14 -10.36
C GLU A 181 8.60 -10.46 -9.10
N ASP A 182 9.82 -10.83 -8.70
CA ASP A 182 10.50 -10.34 -7.49
C ASP A 182 11.39 -9.11 -7.76
N TYR A 183 11.44 -8.61 -9.00
CA TYR A 183 12.20 -7.41 -9.33
C TYR A 183 11.41 -6.16 -8.93
N PRO A 184 12.10 -5.06 -8.59
CA PRO A 184 11.42 -3.79 -8.32
C PRO A 184 10.53 -3.37 -9.48
N VAL A 185 9.31 -2.96 -9.17
CA VAL A 185 8.43 -2.34 -10.15
C VAL A 185 9.01 -0.99 -10.58
N VAL A 186 8.92 -0.70 -11.87
CA VAL A 186 9.41 0.54 -12.50
C VAL A 186 8.30 1.16 -13.34
N GLU A 187 8.52 2.40 -13.79
CA GLU A 187 7.54 3.17 -14.59
C GLU A 187 6.22 3.40 -13.83
N VAL A 188 6.33 3.48 -12.49
CA VAL A 188 5.25 3.85 -11.58
C VAL A 188 5.32 5.35 -11.33
N SER A 189 4.18 6.03 -11.49
CA SER A 189 4.07 7.46 -11.17
C SER A 189 4.02 7.69 -9.65
N TRP A 190 4.22 8.93 -9.22
CA TRP A 190 4.07 9.27 -7.79
C TRP A 190 2.67 8.93 -7.28
N TYR A 191 1.63 9.19 -8.07
CA TYR A 191 0.24 8.85 -7.73
C TYR A 191 0.06 7.34 -7.57
N GLY A 192 0.60 6.54 -8.49
CA GLY A 192 0.55 5.08 -8.40
C GLY A 192 1.28 4.53 -7.17
N ALA A 193 2.45 5.08 -6.85
CA ALA A 193 3.21 4.68 -5.66
C ALA A 193 2.46 5.04 -4.37
N ALA A 194 1.89 6.25 -4.30
CA ALA A 194 1.09 6.68 -3.15
C ALA A 194 -0.18 5.84 -2.97
N ALA A 195 -0.88 5.54 -4.08
CA ALA A 195 -2.07 4.70 -4.09
C ALA A 195 -1.76 3.26 -3.64
N TYR A 196 -0.67 2.66 -4.14
CA TYR A 196 -0.21 1.35 -3.69
C TYR A 196 0.07 1.35 -2.19
N CYS A 197 0.82 2.32 -1.68
CA CYS A 197 1.11 2.39 -0.26
C CYS A 197 -0.17 2.48 0.58
N SER A 198 -1.15 3.29 0.16
CA SER A 198 -2.45 3.38 0.84
C SER A 198 -3.21 2.04 0.80
N TRP A 199 -3.26 1.39 -0.36
CA TRP A 199 -3.89 0.08 -0.55
C TRP A 199 -3.25 -1.01 0.31
N ALA A 200 -1.91 -0.98 0.44
CA ALA A 200 -1.14 -1.91 1.26
C ALA A 200 -1.34 -1.68 2.77
N GLY A 201 -1.85 -0.51 3.18
CA GLY A 201 -1.93 -0.10 4.59
C GLY A 201 -0.66 0.58 5.12
N GLY A 202 0.16 1.14 4.22
CA GLY A 202 1.33 1.94 4.52
C GLY A 202 1.22 3.38 4.00
N ARG A 203 2.37 4.02 3.80
CA ARG A 203 2.52 5.35 3.18
C ARG A 203 3.90 5.49 2.57
N LEU A 204 4.09 6.47 1.69
CA LEU A 204 5.42 6.87 1.28
C LEU A 204 6.23 7.42 2.47
N PRO A 205 7.54 7.12 2.55
CA PRO A 205 8.42 7.76 3.51
C PRO A 205 8.58 9.25 3.16
N THR A 206 8.80 10.07 4.18
CA THR A 206 9.33 11.42 3.96
C THR A 206 10.79 11.36 3.51
N GLU A 207 11.30 12.44 2.92
CA GLU A 207 12.73 12.51 2.53
C GLU A 207 13.65 12.31 3.75
N ALA A 208 13.30 12.90 4.90
CA ALA A 208 14.04 12.74 6.14
C ALA A 208 14.04 11.30 6.68
N GLU A 209 12.88 10.63 6.65
CA GLU A 209 12.78 9.21 7.03
C GLU A 209 13.61 8.32 6.11
N TRP A 210 13.55 8.58 4.79
CA TRP A 210 14.30 7.81 3.81
C TRP A 210 15.81 7.96 4.01
N GLU A 211 16.29 9.18 4.19
CA GLU A 211 17.71 9.44 4.43
C GLU A 211 18.17 8.88 5.79
N TYR A 212 17.36 9.03 6.84
CA TYR A 212 17.65 8.47 8.16
C TYR A 212 17.71 6.95 8.15
N ALA A 213 16.77 6.27 7.47
CA ALA A 213 16.80 4.83 7.31
C ALA A 213 18.04 4.35 6.54
N ALA A 214 18.48 5.12 5.54
CA ALA A 214 19.64 4.78 4.72
C ALA A 214 20.98 5.02 5.45
N ARG A 215 21.11 6.11 6.22
CA ARG A 215 22.40 6.55 6.81
C ARG A 215 22.54 6.26 8.30
N GLY A 216 21.43 6.03 8.99
CA GLY A 216 21.35 5.90 10.44
C GLY A 216 21.68 7.19 11.20
N SER A 217 21.67 7.10 12.53
CA SER A 217 21.94 8.23 13.45
C SER A 217 23.36 8.80 13.39
N HIS A 218 24.28 8.10 12.73
CA HIS A 218 25.66 8.56 12.56
C HIS A 218 25.88 9.35 11.26
N SER A 219 24.84 9.56 10.45
CA SER A 219 24.91 10.28 9.17
C SER A 219 26.06 9.79 8.29
N LEU A 220 26.19 8.47 8.13
CA LEU A 220 27.24 7.83 7.33
C LEU A 220 27.20 8.34 5.87
N GLN A 221 28.35 8.36 5.19
CA GLN A 221 28.40 8.82 3.80
C GLN A 221 27.61 7.90 2.85
N TYR A 222 27.64 6.60 3.11
CA TYR A 222 26.90 5.57 2.40
C TYR A 222 26.16 4.67 3.41
N PRO A 223 25.14 3.91 2.97
CA PRO A 223 24.46 2.97 3.86
C PRO A 223 25.36 1.91 4.50
N TRP A 224 26.50 1.61 3.87
CA TRP A 224 27.49 0.64 4.35
C TRP A 224 28.70 1.26 5.07
N GLY A 225 28.73 2.58 5.26
CA GLY A 225 29.84 3.27 5.92
C GLY A 225 30.39 4.44 5.12
N ASN A 226 31.69 4.70 5.29
CA ASN A 226 32.35 5.88 4.71
C ASN A 226 33.32 5.54 3.56
N THR A 227 33.32 4.30 3.08
CA THR A 227 34.23 3.78 2.04
C THR A 227 33.57 2.70 1.22
#